data_AF-A0A1Q3YZ26-F1
#
_entry.id   AF-A0A1Q3YZ26-F1
#
_cell.length_a   1.000
_cell.length_b   1.000
_cell.length_c   1.000
_cell.angle_alpha   90.00
_cell.angle_beta   90.00
_cell.angle_gamma   90.00
#
_symmetry.space_group_name_H-M   'P 1'
#
loop_
_entity.id
_entity.type
_entity.pdbx_description
1 polymer ?
#
loop_
_entity_poly.entity_id
_entity_poly.type
_entity_poly.pdbx_seq_one_letter_code
_entity_poly.pdbx_strand_id
1 'polypeptide(L)'
;MKAWMVILGLLAILAVVVVWFAGNAFSSLKGESDRVVAAADTFSRGLVTSGWTIDAFSGLATKDYLETISKDGDAAFAKYATLGKPQASEPCTLFKLNIVNGVGTANAHCPMTFANGKATLLVDLFGANGGTWQVNGLAIQL
;
A
#
# COMPACT_ATOMS: atom_id res chain seq x y z
N MET A 1 -47.05 -25.18 13.12
CA MET A 1 -45.97 -24.27 13.57
C MET A 1 -46.53 -22.88 13.71
N LYS A 2 -46.28 -22.18 14.83
CA LYS A 2 -46.80 -20.81 15.04
C LYS A 2 -45.99 -19.83 14.18
N ALA A 3 -46.64 -18.89 13.51
CA ALA A 3 -46.01 -17.98 12.54
C ALA A 3 -44.78 -17.22 13.10
N TRP A 4 -44.76 -16.92 14.40
CA TRP A 4 -43.63 -16.26 15.07
C TRP A 4 -42.34 -17.12 15.11
N MET A 5 -42.45 -18.45 15.12
CA MET A 5 -41.28 -19.34 15.08
C MET A 5 -40.60 -19.34 13.70
N VAL A 6 -41.37 -19.16 12.63
CA VAL A 6 -40.84 -19.08 11.26
C VAL A 6 -40.09 -17.76 11.06
N ILE A 7 -40.62 -16.67 11.60
CA ILE A 7 -39.96 -15.34 11.53
C ILE A 7 -38.62 -15.36 12.28
N LEU A 8 -38.57 -15.95 13.49
CA LEU A 8 -37.32 -16.07 14.24
C LEU A 8 -36.30 -16.96 13.52
N GLY A 9 -36.74 -18.05 12.90
CA GLY A 9 -35.87 -18.92 12.09
C GLY A 9 -35.27 -18.19 10.89
N LEU A 10 -36.07 -17.39 10.17
CA LEU A 10 -35.60 -16.57 9.05
C LEU A 10 -34.59 -15.51 9.50
N LEU A 11 -34.85 -14.81 10.61
CA LEU A 11 -33.91 -13.83 11.16
C LEU A 11 -32.57 -14.46 11.56
N ALA A 12 -32.60 -15.65 12.16
CA ALA A 12 -31.38 -16.37 12.53
C ALA A 12 -30.55 -16.77 11.30
N ILE A 13 -31.18 -17.27 10.24
CA ILE A 13 -30.49 -17.60 8.98
C ILE A 13 -29.90 -16.34 8.35
N LEU A 14 -30.66 -15.24 8.32
CA LEU A 14 -30.21 -13.98 7.73
C LEU A 14 -29.01 -13.41 8.50
N ALA A 15 -29.01 -13.51 9.83
CA ALA A 15 -27.86 -13.13 10.66
C ALA A 15 -26.61 -13.99 10.35
N VAL A 16 -26.76 -15.31 10.25
CA VAL A 16 -25.64 -16.20 9.91
C VAL A 16 -25.07 -15.89 8.53
N VAL A 17 -25.92 -15.65 7.53
CA VAL A 17 -25.51 -15.27 6.18
C VAL A 17 -24.74 -13.94 6.19
N VAL A 18 -25.26 -12.91 6.87
CA VAL A 18 -24.58 -11.61 6.98
C VAL A 18 -23.23 -11.73 7.68
N VAL A 19 -23.14 -12.48 8.78
CA VAL A 19 -21.88 -12.71 9.51
C VAL A 19 -20.87 -13.44 8.64
N TRP A 20 -21.31 -14.43 7.84
CA TRP A 20 -20.43 -15.17 6.93
C TRP A 20 -19.91 -14.28 5.79
N PHE A 21 -20.78 -13.50 5.14
CA PHE A 21 -20.37 -12.55 4.11
C PHE A 21 -19.42 -11.47 4.66
N ALA A 22 -19.71 -10.94 5.85
CA ALA A 22 -18.83 -9.99 6.52
C ALA A 22 -17.46 -10.61 6.83
N GLY A 23 -17.42 -11.83 7.36
CA GLY A 23 -16.17 -12.55 7.67
C GLY A 23 -15.27 -12.74 6.44
N ASN A 24 -15.85 -13.13 5.30
CA ASN A 24 -15.11 -13.28 4.05
C ASN A 24 -14.58 -11.93 3.52
N ALA A 25 -15.37 -10.86 3.64
CA ALA A 25 -14.95 -9.52 3.23
C ALA A 25 -13.78 -8.99 4.09
N PHE A 26 -13.83 -9.17 5.41
CA PHE A 26 -12.74 -8.75 6.31
C PHE A 26 -11.46 -9.56 6.10
N SER A 27 -11.56 -10.86 5.86
CA SER A 27 -10.40 -11.70 5.53
C SER A 27 -9.72 -11.25 4.24
N SER A 28 -10.51 -10.93 3.20
CA SER A 28 -9.99 -10.40 1.94
C SER A 28 -9.32 -9.03 2.10
N LEU A 29 -9.89 -8.13 2.89
CA LEU A 29 -9.30 -6.82 3.17
C LEU A 29 -8.00 -6.94 3.97
N LYS A 30 -7.94 -7.87 4.93
CA LYS A 30 -6.72 -8.13 5.68
C LYS A 30 -5.62 -8.69 4.78
N GLY A 31 -5.95 -9.65 3.92
CA GLY A 31 -4.99 -10.19 2.95
C GLY A 31 -4.45 -9.11 2.02
N GLU A 32 -5.32 -8.22 1.51
CA GLU A 32 -4.88 -7.10 0.68
C GLU A 32 -4.04 -6.08 1.44
N SER A 33 -4.41 -5.76 2.69
CA SER A 33 -3.59 -4.92 3.58
C SER A 33 -2.18 -5.47 3.75
N ASP A 34 -2.05 -6.77 4.05
CA ASP A 34 -0.76 -7.41 4.26
C ASP A 34 0.09 -7.39 2.96
N ARG A 35 -0.53 -7.54 1.78
CA ARG A 35 0.15 -7.43 0.48
C ARG A 35 0.63 -6.01 0.18
N VAL A 36 -0.17 -4.99 0.52
CA VAL A 36 0.22 -3.58 0.38
C VAL A 36 1.44 -3.28 1.24
N VAL A 37 1.40 -3.68 2.52
CA VAL A 37 2.51 -3.46 3.45
C VAL A 37 3.78 -4.16 2.96
N ALA A 38 3.68 -5.41 2.50
CA ALA A 38 4.82 -6.15 1.97
C ALA A 38 5.43 -5.47 0.72
N ALA A 39 4.60 -4.91 -0.17
CA ALA A 39 5.07 -4.15 -1.33
C ALA A 39 5.80 -2.86 -0.90
N ALA A 40 5.24 -2.12 0.05
CA ALA A 40 5.86 -0.92 0.61
C ALA A 40 7.19 -1.21 1.32
N ASP A 41 7.25 -2.30 2.10
CA ASP A 41 8.47 -2.76 2.77
C ASP A 41 9.55 -3.16 1.77
N THR A 42 9.17 -3.88 0.71
CA THR A 42 10.11 -4.28 -0.34
C THR A 42 10.69 -3.04 -1.02
N PHE A 43 9.85 -2.07 -1.34
CA PHE A 43 10.25 -0.82 -1.96
C PHE A 43 11.18 0.02 -1.05
N SER A 44 10.79 0.28 0.20
CA SER A 44 11.58 1.09 1.14
C SER A 44 12.94 0.47 1.44
N ARG A 45 13.02 -0.86 1.57
CA ARG A 45 14.30 -1.59 1.73
C ARG A 45 15.17 -1.52 0.47
N GLY A 46 14.57 -1.65 -0.71
CA GLY A 46 15.27 -1.48 -1.99
C GLY A 46 15.85 -0.07 -2.13
N LEU A 47 15.16 0.94 -1.62
CA LEU A 47 15.65 2.32 -1.62
C LEU A 47 16.88 2.50 -0.71
N VAL A 48 16.95 1.78 0.41
CA VAL A 48 18.15 1.79 1.29
C VAL A 48 19.37 1.20 0.57
N THR A 49 19.19 0.12 -0.19
CA THR A 49 20.29 -0.53 -0.91
C THR A 49 20.75 0.29 -2.12
N SER A 50 19.81 0.80 -2.90
CA SER A 50 20.07 1.38 -4.22
C SER A 50 20.17 2.90 -4.22
N GLY A 51 19.61 3.57 -3.19
CA GLY A 51 19.51 5.02 -3.13
C GLY A 51 18.40 5.59 -4.02
N TRP A 52 18.45 6.90 -4.25
CA TRP A 52 17.49 7.65 -5.08
C TRP A 52 17.85 7.54 -6.57
N THR A 53 17.70 6.36 -7.15
CA THR A 53 17.96 6.13 -8.59
C THR A 53 16.72 5.61 -9.28
N ILE A 54 16.51 5.91 -10.55
CA ILE A 54 15.38 5.37 -11.33
C ILE A 54 15.40 3.83 -11.34
N ASP A 55 16.58 3.22 -11.41
CA ASP A 55 16.72 1.76 -11.41
C ASP A 55 16.14 1.09 -10.15
N ALA A 56 16.17 1.78 -9.00
CA ALA A 56 15.56 1.29 -7.76
C ALA A 56 14.03 1.14 -7.85
N PHE A 57 13.41 1.83 -8.81
CA PHE A 57 11.96 1.82 -9.04
C PHE A 57 11.55 0.86 -10.16
N SER A 58 12.51 0.40 -10.97
CA SER A 58 12.23 -0.48 -12.11
C SER A 58 11.62 -1.80 -11.63
N GLY A 59 10.45 -2.13 -12.16
CA GLY A 59 9.68 -3.32 -11.76
C GLY A 59 8.88 -3.19 -10.46
N LEU A 60 9.10 -2.14 -9.65
CA LEU A 60 8.35 -1.86 -8.42
C LEU A 60 7.33 -0.73 -8.60
N ALA A 61 7.56 0.17 -9.55
CA ALA A 61 6.68 1.29 -9.85
C ALA A 61 5.74 1.01 -11.03
N THR A 62 4.63 1.75 -11.09
CA THR A 62 3.75 1.79 -12.25
C THR A 62 4.49 2.36 -13.45
N LYS A 63 4.11 1.91 -14.65
CA LYS A 63 4.70 2.40 -15.90
C LYS A 63 4.57 3.93 -16.02
N ASP A 64 3.39 4.46 -15.71
CA ASP A 64 3.10 5.90 -15.80
C ASP A 64 3.97 6.71 -14.82
N TYR A 65 4.20 6.19 -13.61
CA TYR A 65 5.07 6.84 -12.65
C TYR A 65 6.54 6.79 -13.10
N LEU A 66 7.01 5.64 -13.60
CA LEU A 66 8.35 5.50 -14.18
C LEU A 66 8.57 6.46 -15.34
N GLU A 67 7.62 6.58 -16.27
CA GLU A 67 7.69 7.52 -17.39
C GLU A 67 7.74 8.97 -16.90
N THR A 68 7.02 9.29 -15.83
CA THR A 68 7.02 10.64 -15.23
C THR A 68 8.39 10.98 -14.64
N ILE A 69 8.94 10.12 -13.78
CA ILE A 69 10.24 10.39 -13.13
C ILE A 69 11.40 10.27 -14.13
N SER A 70 11.27 9.46 -15.18
CA SER A 70 12.32 9.30 -16.20
C SER A 70 12.50 10.54 -17.08
N LYS A 71 11.49 11.42 -17.19
CA LYS A 71 11.63 12.69 -17.93
C LYS A 71 12.68 13.61 -17.31
N ASP A 72 12.74 13.64 -15.99
CA ASP A 72 13.67 14.48 -15.23
C ASP A 72 14.92 13.71 -14.77
N GLY A 73 15.00 12.40 -15.07
CA GLY A 73 16.09 11.55 -14.60
C GLY A 73 16.16 11.49 -13.07
N ASP A 74 17.37 11.38 -12.53
CA ASP A 74 17.58 11.42 -11.08
C ASP A 74 17.26 12.80 -10.47
N ALA A 75 17.12 13.86 -11.27
CA ALA A 75 16.72 15.18 -10.79
C ALA A 75 15.28 15.18 -10.23
N ALA A 76 14.44 14.20 -10.60
CA ALA A 76 13.12 13.98 -9.99
C ALA A 76 13.20 13.81 -8.46
N PHE A 77 14.35 13.35 -7.95
CA PHE A 77 14.60 13.11 -6.53
C PHE A 77 15.40 14.23 -5.84
N ALA A 78 15.70 15.33 -6.53
CA ALA A 78 16.47 16.45 -5.96
C ALA A 78 15.82 17.00 -4.66
N LYS A 79 14.49 17.00 -4.58
CA LYS A 79 13.74 17.38 -3.37
C LYS A 79 14.02 16.49 -2.15
N TYR A 80 14.49 15.26 -2.36
CA TYR A 80 14.83 14.31 -1.29
C TYR A 80 16.33 14.28 -0.99
N ALA A 81 17.16 14.88 -1.85
CA ALA A 81 18.61 14.94 -1.66
C ALA A 81 19.00 15.66 -0.35
N THR A 82 18.16 16.57 0.13
CA THR A 82 18.36 17.28 1.42
C THR A 82 18.33 16.35 2.63
N LEU A 83 17.62 15.21 2.56
CA LEU A 83 17.60 14.18 3.59
C LEU A 83 18.89 13.34 3.56
N GLY A 84 19.61 13.36 2.44
CA GLY A 84 20.77 12.52 2.18
C GLY A 84 20.38 11.08 1.80
N LYS A 85 21.38 10.20 1.79
CA LYS A 85 21.19 8.80 1.42
C LYS A 85 20.32 8.09 2.48
N PRO A 86 19.32 7.28 2.08
CA PRO A 86 18.60 6.41 3.01
C PRO A 86 19.57 5.38 3.63
N GLN A 87 19.49 5.19 4.94
CA GLN A 87 20.41 4.32 5.70
C GLN A 87 19.70 3.12 6.33
N ALA A 88 18.46 3.31 6.78
CA ALA A 88 17.66 2.25 7.38
C ALA A 88 16.17 2.48 7.10
N SER A 89 15.42 1.38 7.02
CA SER A 89 13.96 1.39 6.96
C SER A 89 13.41 0.59 8.13
N GLU A 90 12.42 1.14 8.80
CA GLU A 90 11.57 0.42 9.74
C GLU A 90 10.38 -0.22 8.98
N PRO A 91 9.63 -1.16 9.58
CA PRO A 91 8.45 -1.74 8.95
C PRO A 91 7.42 -0.68 8.56
N CYS A 92 6.92 -0.77 7.34
CA CYS A 92 5.86 0.09 6.85
C CYS A 92 4.52 -0.24 7.51
N THR A 93 3.66 0.76 7.62
CA THR A 93 2.30 0.64 8.13
C THR A 93 1.31 1.12 7.08
N LEU A 94 0.20 0.39 6.92
CA LEU A 94 -0.88 0.83 6.04
C LEU A 94 -1.59 2.02 6.68
N PHE A 95 -1.65 3.15 5.97
CA PHE A 95 -2.40 4.31 6.41
C PHE A 95 -3.79 4.36 5.78
N LYS A 96 -3.89 4.07 4.48
CA LYS A 96 -5.15 4.09 3.74
C LYS A 96 -5.17 2.98 2.69
N LEU A 97 -6.31 2.30 2.57
CA LEU A 97 -6.60 1.35 1.50
C LEU A 97 -8.00 1.64 0.94
N ASN A 98 -8.10 1.72 -0.37
CA ASN A 98 -9.36 1.87 -1.09
C ASN A 98 -9.36 0.92 -2.28
N ILE A 99 -10.35 0.03 -2.35
CA ILE A 99 -10.50 -0.93 -3.45
C ILE A 99 -11.89 -0.74 -4.03
N VAL A 100 -11.95 -0.39 -5.32
CA VAL A 100 -13.21 -0.18 -6.06
C VAL A 100 -13.15 -1.00 -7.34
N ASN A 101 -14.11 -1.89 -7.54
CA ASN A 101 -14.19 -2.77 -8.72
C ASN A 101 -12.89 -3.56 -8.99
N GLY A 102 -12.21 -3.99 -7.91
CA GLY A 102 -10.95 -4.74 -7.97
C GLY A 102 -9.69 -3.89 -8.18
N VAL A 103 -9.85 -2.59 -8.48
CA VAL A 103 -8.74 -1.64 -8.59
C VAL A 103 -8.49 -1.01 -7.23
N GLY A 104 -7.26 -1.13 -6.75
CA GLY A 104 -6.82 -0.68 -5.45
C GLY A 104 -5.95 0.57 -5.52
N THR A 105 -6.19 1.52 -4.63
CA THR A 105 -5.22 2.56 -4.25
C THR A 105 -4.92 2.45 -2.77
N ALA A 106 -3.67 2.61 -2.40
CA ALA A 106 -3.25 2.56 -1.01
C ALA A 106 -2.15 3.56 -0.72
N ASN A 107 -2.03 3.93 0.55
CA ASN A 107 -0.93 4.75 1.06
C ASN A 107 -0.33 4.03 2.27
N ALA A 108 0.99 3.84 2.23
CA ALA A 108 1.75 3.24 3.30
C ALA A 108 2.76 4.24 3.87
N HIS A 109 2.88 4.26 5.19
CA HIS A 109 3.87 5.05 5.92
C HIS A 109 5.06 4.16 6.25
N CYS A 110 6.23 4.49 5.72
CA CYS A 110 7.48 3.78 5.95
C CYS A 110 8.43 4.70 6.71
N PRO A 111 8.59 4.54 8.04
CA PRO A 111 9.56 5.32 8.80
C PRO A 111 10.97 4.96 8.33
N MET A 112 11.77 5.97 8.02
CA MET A 112 13.12 5.80 7.48
C MET A 112 14.12 6.70 8.20
N THR A 113 15.35 6.20 8.31
CA THR A 113 16.51 6.99 8.74
C THR A 113 17.35 7.32 7.50
N PHE A 114 17.62 8.60 7.32
CA PHE A 114 18.48 9.16 6.27
C PHE A 114 19.73 9.77 6.90
N ALA A 115 20.74 10.06 6.08
CA ALA A 115 22.00 10.63 6.56
C ALA A 115 21.84 11.94 7.35
N ASN A 116 20.84 12.77 6.99
CA ASN A 116 20.62 14.09 7.61
C ASN A 116 19.43 14.13 8.58
N GLY A 117 18.80 12.99 8.88
CA GLY A 117 17.68 12.96 9.82
C GLY A 117 16.73 11.78 9.60
N LYS A 118 15.70 11.71 10.45
CA LYS A 118 14.61 10.76 10.30
C LYS A 118 13.45 11.43 9.57
N ALA A 119 12.77 10.67 8.72
CA ALA A 119 11.54 11.11 8.07
C ALA A 119 10.65 9.90 7.76
N THR A 120 9.36 10.14 7.53
CA THR A 120 8.43 9.11 7.07
C THR A 120 8.29 9.21 5.56
N LEU A 121 8.59 8.11 4.86
CA LEU A 121 8.32 7.97 3.45
C LEU A 121 6.86 7.54 3.27
N LEU A 122 6.09 8.36 2.56
CA LEU A 122 4.73 8.06 2.15
C LEU A 122 4.78 7.41 0.77
N VAL A 123 4.38 6.14 0.71
CA VAL A 123 4.38 5.34 -0.52
C VAL A 123 2.94 5.21 -1.02
N ASP A 124 2.64 5.86 -2.14
CA ASP A 124 1.37 5.68 -2.83
C ASP A 124 1.47 4.46 -3.74
N LEU A 125 0.55 3.52 -3.54
CA LEU A 125 0.53 2.23 -4.21
C LEU A 125 -0.74 2.09 -5.03
N PHE A 126 -0.60 1.48 -6.20
CA PHE A 126 -1.68 1.13 -7.11
C PHE A 126 -1.68 -0.37 -7.35
N GLY A 127 -2.85 -1.00 -7.23
CA GLY A 127 -3.05 -2.41 -7.52
C GLY A 127 -4.10 -2.57 -8.61
N ALA A 128 -3.73 -3.15 -9.75
CA ALA A 128 -4.70 -3.49 -10.79
C ALA A 128 -5.33 -4.86 -10.50
N ASN A 129 -6.66 -4.98 -10.48
CA ASN A 129 -7.47 -6.22 -10.45
C ASN A 129 -6.72 -7.53 -10.14
N GLY A 130 -6.37 -7.76 -8.87
CA GLY A 130 -5.74 -9.01 -8.39
C GLY A 130 -4.24 -9.17 -8.70
N GLY A 131 -3.64 -8.18 -9.37
CA GLY A 131 -2.22 -8.07 -9.67
C GLY A 131 -1.39 -7.59 -8.48
N THR A 132 -0.10 -7.38 -8.73
CA THR A 132 0.86 -6.90 -7.73
C THR A 132 0.67 -5.41 -7.46
N TRP A 133 0.80 -5.00 -6.20
CA TRP A 133 0.84 -3.59 -5.82
C TRP A 133 2.13 -2.94 -6.30
N GLN A 134 2.01 -1.79 -6.95
CA GLN A 134 3.12 -1.05 -7.54
C GLN A 134 3.13 0.40 -7.05
N VAL A 135 4.31 0.99 -6.92
CA VAL A 135 4.48 2.39 -6.52
C VAL A 135 3.98 3.31 -7.61
N ASN A 136 3.01 4.17 -7.28
CA ASN A 136 2.44 5.16 -8.18
C ASN A 136 2.80 6.60 -7.78
N GLY A 137 3.41 6.79 -6.62
CA GLY A 137 3.80 8.09 -6.12
C GLY A 137 4.59 7.98 -4.82
N LEU A 138 5.32 9.06 -4.51
CA LEU A 138 6.08 9.20 -3.28
C LEU A 138 5.97 10.62 -2.72
N ALA A 139 5.89 10.70 -1.40
CA ALA A 139 6.10 11.92 -0.64
C ALA A 139 6.94 11.64 0.61
N ILE A 140 7.51 12.69 1.20
CA ILE A 140 8.19 12.63 2.50
C ILE A 140 7.40 13.49 3.48
N GLN A 141 7.23 12.99 4.69
CA GLN A 141 6.73 13.73 5.85
C GLN A 141 7.82 13.78 6.92
N LEU A 142 8.16 14.98 7.38
CA LEU A 142 9.14 15.25 8.45
C LEU A 142 8.47 15.21 9.82
#